data_AF-G0S2D2-F1
#
_entry.id   AF-G0S2D2-F1
#
_cell.length_a   1.000
_cell.length_b   1.000
_cell.length_c   1.000
_cell.angle_alpha   90.00
_cell.angle_beta   90.00
_cell.angle_gamma   90.00
#
_symmetry.space_group_name_H-M   'P 1'
#
loop_
_entity.id
_entity.type
_entity.pdbx_description
1 polymer ?
#
loop_
_entity_poly.entity_id
_entity_poly.type
_entity_poly.pdbx_seq_one_letter_code
_entity_poly.pdbx_strand_id
1 'polypeptide(L)'
;MLATQKLHKHNVILVEFPVLIVRLDFINRDIFTERQKRAMLRKAVKQLPPGRRDAFMALARSTGGEPVLDVIRTNGFGIEIQGEQHLAIVINGSRINHNCRPNPSNMAMEVVTLRDIQAGEEVTYSYVPLGYTSEERQAVLQAWGFRCRCDLCSASRKEKEISDSRRVRLLYIHHTLRQASELNSRRIGELVSEALWLIDQEQLHPQLVEYYETFTRAYLDIGDFDMAWRFANLTDKTWMFYGGEEHENLEGMKKLREDILQRALVERDDD
;
A
#
# COMPACT_ATOMS: atom_id res chain seq x y z
N MET A 1 6.67 6.71 -15.39
CA MET A 1 7.90 7.50 -15.16
C MET A 1 9.11 6.58 -15.35
N LEU A 2 10.19 6.98 -16.03
CA LEU A 2 11.38 6.13 -16.23
C LEU A 2 12.53 6.54 -15.29
N ALA A 3 13.27 5.55 -14.79
CA ALA A 3 14.50 5.78 -14.04
C ALA A 3 15.60 6.30 -14.97
N THR A 4 16.17 7.47 -14.68
CA THR A 4 17.24 8.09 -15.48
C THR A 4 18.64 7.57 -15.13
N GLN A 5 18.77 6.91 -13.98
CA GLN A 5 19.99 6.29 -13.49
C GLN A 5 19.64 5.02 -12.71
N LYS A 6 20.64 4.20 -12.37
CA LYS A 6 20.43 3.08 -11.45
C LYS A 6 19.97 3.63 -10.10
N LEU A 7 18.84 3.16 -9.61
CA LEU A 7 18.33 3.48 -8.28
C LEU A 7 18.57 2.27 -7.40
N HIS A 8 19.31 2.45 -6.32
CA HIS A 8 19.54 1.36 -5.38
C HIS A 8 18.30 1.12 -4.55
N LYS A 9 18.16 -0.12 -4.09
CA LYS A 9 17.17 -0.51 -3.11
C LYS A 9 17.15 0.45 -1.90
N HIS A 10 15.97 0.90 -1.49
CA HIS A 10 15.69 1.81 -0.37
C HIS A 10 16.19 3.25 -0.51
N ASN A 11 16.22 3.78 -1.73
CA ASN A 11 16.42 5.20 -1.94
C ASN A 11 15.08 5.91 -2.05
N VAL A 12 14.99 7.08 -1.42
CA VAL A 12 13.93 8.06 -1.69
C VAL A 12 14.20 8.66 -3.06
N ILE A 13 13.27 8.45 -4.00
CA ILE A 13 13.43 8.87 -5.40
C ILE A 13 12.53 10.05 -5.78
N LEU A 14 11.54 10.36 -4.94
CA LEU A 14 10.66 11.51 -5.10
C LEU A 14 10.15 11.96 -3.74
N VAL A 15 10.27 13.26 -3.47
CA VAL A 15 9.56 13.96 -2.39
C VAL A 15 8.79 15.11 -3.03
N GLU A 16 7.47 15.12 -2.90
CA GLU A 16 6.63 16.17 -3.48
C GLU A 16 5.38 16.42 -2.63
N PHE A 17 5.02 17.70 -2.50
CA PHE A 17 3.83 18.14 -1.79
C PHE A 17 2.59 18.18 -2.69
N PRO A 18 1.40 17.90 -2.15
CA PRO A 18 0.17 17.93 -2.92
C PRO A 18 -0.15 19.35 -3.41
N VAL A 19 -0.51 19.45 -4.69
CA VAL A 19 -0.95 20.72 -5.30
C VAL A 19 -2.43 20.98 -5.06
N LEU A 20 -3.20 19.93 -4.77
CA LEU A 20 -4.62 20.01 -4.49
C LEU A 20 -5.00 18.92 -3.50
N ILE A 21 -5.82 19.26 -2.50
CA ILE A 21 -6.43 18.32 -1.57
C ILE A 21 -7.94 18.55 -1.61
N VAL A 22 -8.71 17.48 -1.78
CA VAL A 22 -10.18 17.54 -1.86
C VAL A 22 -10.77 16.48 -0.94
N ARG A 23 -11.72 16.87 -0.09
CA ARG A 23 -12.44 15.91 0.75
C ARG A 23 -13.29 14.96 -0.09
N LEU A 24 -13.32 13.68 0.30
CA LEU A 24 -14.14 12.68 -0.40
C LEU A 24 -15.63 12.93 -0.26
N ASP A 25 -16.09 13.48 0.87
CA ASP A 25 -17.50 13.81 1.08
C ASP A 25 -17.98 14.94 0.16
N PHE A 26 -17.15 15.95 -0.10
CA PHE A 26 -17.41 16.99 -1.09
C PHE A 26 -17.62 16.40 -2.49
N ILE A 27 -16.87 15.36 -2.84
CA ILE A 27 -16.98 14.68 -4.14
C ILE A 27 -18.23 13.78 -4.17
N ASN A 28 -18.40 12.93 -3.16
CA ASN A 28 -19.30 11.79 -3.18
C ASN A 28 -20.67 12.06 -2.57
N ARG A 29 -20.85 13.10 -1.74
CA ARG A 29 -22.14 13.44 -1.14
C ARG A 29 -22.85 14.53 -1.93
N ASP A 30 -24.16 14.58 -1.77
CA ASP A 30 -25.05 15.56 -2.42
C ASP A 30 -25.24 16.83 -1.58
N ILE A 31 -24.19 17.25 -0.87
CA ILE A 31 -24.19 18.49 -0.07
C ILE A 31 -24.19 19.72 -1.00
N PHE A 32 -23.54 19.60 -2.15
CA PHE A 32 -23.42 20.66 -3.16
C PHE A 32 -23.95 20.16 -4.51
N THR A 33 -24.55 21.06 -5.27
CA THR A 33 -24.93 20.77 -6.66
C THR A 33 -23.68 20.56 -7.53
N GLU A 34 -23.81 19.80 -8.62
CA GLU A 34 -22.72 19.60 -9.58
C GLU A 34 -22.16 20.92 -10.16
N ARG A 35 -23.02 21.94 -10.31
CA ARG A 35 -22.60 23.28 -10.71
C ARG A 35 -21.71 23.95 -9.66
N GLN A 36 -22.05 23.82 -8.39
CA GLN A 36 -21.27 24.36 -7.28
C GLN A 36 -19.94 23.62 -7.14
N LYS A 37 -19.94 22.28 -7.17
CA LYS A 37 -18.72 21.47 -7.13
C LYS A 37 -17.76 21.88 -8.25
N ARG A 38 -18.26 21.95 -9.49
CA ARG A 38 -17.51 22.41 -10.67
C ARG A 38 -16.91 23.80 -10.50
N ALA A 39 -17.71 24.77 -10.04
CA ALA A 39 -17.24 26.14 -9.86
C ALA A 39 -16.12 26.23 -8.82
N MET A 40 -16.24 25.51 -7.69
CA MET A 40 -15.23 25.46 -6.65
C MET A 40 -13.94 24.79 -7.12
N LEU A 41 -14.04 23.63 -7.78
CA LEU A 41 -12.89 22.90 -8.31
C LEU A 41 -12.12 23.72 -9.36
N ARG A 42 -12.82 24.37 -10.30
CA ARG A 42 -12.19 25.25 -11.29
C ARG A 42 -11.52 26.46 -10.66
N LYS A 43 -12.13 27.03 -9.62
CA LYS A 43 -11.53 28.16 -8.88
C LYS A 43 -10.23 27.71 -8.20
N ALA A 44 -10.23 26.56 -7.54
CA ALA A 44 -9.04 26.00 -6.90
C ALA A 44 -7.90 25.77 -7.92
N VAL A 45 -8.20 25.13 -9.05
CA VAL A 45 -7.19 24.90 -10.11
C VAL A 45 -6.68 26.22 -10.73
N LYS A 46 -7.55 27.23 -10.90
CA LYS A 46 -7.15 28.55 -11.41
C LYS A 46 -6.20 29.29 -10.44
N GLN A 47 -6.26 28.99 -9.15
CA GLN A 47 -5.39 29.59 -8.13
C GLN A 47 -3.99 28.96 -8.08
N LEU A 48 -3.76 27.84 -8.79
CA LEU A 48 -2.43 27.25 -8.89
C LEU A 48 -1.49 28.15 -9.72
N PRO A 49 -0.18 28.17 -9.40
CA PRO A 49 0.82 28.79 -10.27
C PRO A 49 0.68 28.27 -11.72
N PRO A 50 0.88 29.11 -12.76
CA PRO A 50 0.61 28.72 -14.15
C PRO A 50 1.23 27.39 -14.57
N GLY A 51 2.51 27.17 -14.27
CA GLY A 51 3.18 25.90 -14.59
C GLY A 51 2.60 24.69 -13.84
N ARG A 52 2.17 24.86 -12.58
CA ARG A 52 1.53 23.80 -11.78
C ARG A 52 0.12 23.50 -12.27
N ARG A 53 -0.63 24.53 -12.66
CA ARG A 53 -1.96 24.41 -13.27
C ARG A 53 -1.88 23.62 -14.58
N ASP A 54 -0.95 23.99 -15.45
CA ASP A 54 -0.82 23.36 -16.76
C ASP A 54 -0.34 21.89 -16.60
N ALA A 55 0.57 21.63 -15.67
CA ALA A 55 1.01 20.27 -15.33
C ALA A 55 -0.12 19.42 -14.70
N PHE A 56 -0.98 20.00 -13.86
CA PHE A 56 -2.18 19.35 -13.32
C PHE A 56 -3.16 18.99 -14.44
N MET A 57 -3.45 19.93 -15.34
CA MET A 57 -4.38 19.69 -16.46
C MET A 57 -3.84 18.71 -17.49
N ALA A 58 -2.52 18.48 -17.51
CA ALA A 58 -1.85 17.48 -18.34
C ALA A 58 -1.79 16.07 -17.70
N LEU A 59 -2.37 15.87 -16.52
CA LEU A 59 -2.50 14.55 -15.90
C LEU A 59 -3.52 13.68 -16.63
N ALA A 60 -3.46 12.38 -16.37
CA ALA A 60 -4.33 11.40 -17.01
C ALA A 60 -5.80 11.64 -16.63
N ARG A 61 -6.69 11.22 -17.52
CA ARG A 61 -8.15 11.28 -17.35
C ARG A 61 -8.73 9.96 -17.84
N SER A 62 -9.62 9.37 -17.07
CA SER A 62 -10.12 8.02 -17.36
C SER A 62 -11.57 7.77 -16.99
N THR A 63 -12.19 8.66 -16.22
CA THR A 63 -13.57 8.53 -15.73
C THR A 63 -14.58 9.34 -16.57
N GLY A 64 -14.10 10.33 -17.33
CA GLY A 64 -14.91 11.23 -18.13
C GLY A 64 -15.62 12.30 -17.30
N GLY A 65 -16.48 13.10 -17.96
CA GLY A 65 -17.27 14.14 -17.31
C GLY A 65 -16.53 15.47 -17.14
N GLU A 66 -16.66 16.10 -15.96
CA GLU A 66 -16.06 17.41 -15.69
C GLU A 66 -14.53 17.28 -15.63
N PRO A 67 -13.75 18.04 -16.43
CA PRO A 67 -12.32 17.77 -16.60
C PRO A 67 -11.46 17.81 -15.34
N VAL A 68 -11.74 18.71 -14.39
CA VAL A 68 -10.97 18.82 -13.15
C VAL A 68 -11.31 17.65 -12.23
N LEU A 69 -12.59 17.31 -12.12
CA LEU A 69 -13.01 16.16 -11.32
C LEU A 69 -12.47 14.84 -11.88
N ASP A 70 -12.42 14.70 -13.21
CA ASP A 70 -11.84 13.52 -13.88
C ASP A 70 -10.35 13.37 -13.52
N VAL A 71 -9.56 14.46 -13.60
CA VAL A 71 -8.16 14.46 -13.15
C VAL A 71 -8.06 14.05 -11.67
N ILE A 72 -8.90 14.59 -10.80
CA ILE A 72 -8.86 14.28 -9.36
C ILE A 72 -9.15 12.80 -9.11
N ARG A 73 -10.16 12.24 -9.78
CA ARG A 73 -10.55 10.83 -9.61
C ARG A 73 -9.52 9.87 -10.18
N THR A 74 -8.91 10.21 -11.30
CA THR A 74 -7.91 9.34 -11.96
C THR A 74 -6.55 9.36 -11.25
N ASN A 75 -6.19 10.46 -10.57
CA ASN A 75 -4.81 10.66 -10.07
C ASN A 75 -4.73 10.88 -8.55
N GLY A 76 -5.85 10.87 -7.84
CA GLY A 76 -5.91 11.15 -6.41
C GLY A 76 -5.32 10.04 -5.55
N PHE A 77 -4.42 10.41 -4.65
CA PHE A 77 -3.94 9.56 -3.57
C PHE A 77 -4.87 9.70 -2.36
N GLY A 78 -5.36 8.59 -1.83
CA GLY A 78 -6.13 8.59 -0.59
C GLY A 78 -5.25 9.01 0.58
N ILE A 79 -5.67 10.05 1.31
CA ILE A 79 -5.03 10.47 2.56
C ILE A 79 -6.10 10.73 3.63
N GLU A 80 -5.72 10.57 4.89
CA GLU A 80 -6.55 10.96 6.03
C GLU A 80 -5.99 12.23 6.67
N ILE A 81 -6.86 13.20 6.96
CA ILE A 81 -6.51 14.40 7.71
C ILE A 81 -7.57 14.58 8.80
N GLN A 82 -7.16 14.50 10.06
CA GLN A 82 -8.05 14.66 11.23
C GLN A 82 -9.27 13.71 11.21
N GLY A 83 -9.08 12.44 10.83
CA GLY A 83 -10.16 11.44 10.76
C GLY A 83 -11.05 11.55 9.51
N GLU A 84 -10.77 12.50 8.62
CA GLU A 84 -11.54 12.73 7.41
C GLU A 84 -10.75 12.29 6.18
N GLN A 85 -11.44 11.62 5.25
CA GLN A 85 -10.84 11.05 4.05
C GLN A 85 -10.79 12.06 2.90
N HIS A 86 -9.64 12.16 2.26
CA HIS A 86 -9.36 13.11 1.19
C HIS A 86 -8.67 12.42 0.00
N LEU A 87 -8.69 13.10 -1.15
CA LEU A 87 -7.81 12.84 -2.27
C LEU A 87 -6.78 13.96 -2.38
N ALA A 88 -5.52 13.59 -2.39
CA ALA A 88 -4.38 14.46 -2.62
C ALA A 88 -3.82 14.26 -4.02
N ILE A 89 -3.53 15.35 -4.72
CA ILE A 89 -2.93 15.32 -6.06
C ILE A 89 -1.47 15.73 -5.97
N VAL A 90 -0.59 14.77 -6.27
CA VAL A 90 0.87 14.96 -6.34
C VAL A 90 1.29 14.74 -7.78
N ILE A 91 1.74 15.80 -8.47
CA ILE A 91 1.84 15.81 -9.95
C ILE A 91 2.77 14.73 -10.47
N ASN A 92 3.99 14.62 -9.94
CA ASN A 92 4.95 13.62 -10.41
C ASN A 92 4.61 12.22 -9.88
N GLY A 93 4.11 12.13 -8.64
CA GLY A 93 3.59 10.89 -8.07
C GLY A 93 2.48 10.28 -8.94
N SER A 94 1.58 11.12 -9.47
CA SER A 94 0.47 10.74 -10.36
C SER A 94 0.93 10.15 -11.71
N ARG A 95 2.22 10.23 -12.04
CA ARG A 95 2.80 9.70 -13.30
C ARG A 95 3.48 8.33 -13.11
N ILE A 96 3.43 7.77 -11.90
CA ILE A 96 3.96 6.44 -11.60
C ILE A 96 2.87 5.41 -11.93
N ASN A 97 3.14 4.53 -12.90
CA ASN A 97 2.17 3.58 -13.44
C ASN A 97 1.99 2.35 -12.55
N HIS A 98 0.93 1.57 -12.82
CA HIS A 98 0.65 0.35 -12.06
C HIS A 98 1.51 -0.86 -12.48
N ASN A 99 2.03 -1.60 -11.50
CA ASN A 99 2.50 -2.99 -11.69
C ASN A 99 2.03 -3.89 -10.52
N CYS A 100 1.60 -5.11 -10.83
CA CYS A 100 1.17 -6.10 -9.83
C CYS A 100 2.33 -6.67 -8.99
N ARG A 101 3.58 -6.38 -9.40
CA ARG A 101 4.83 -6.60 -8.67
C ARG A 101 5.60 -5.27 -8.62
N PRO A 102 5.22 -4.36 -7.70
CA PRO A 102 5.71 -2.98 -7.72
C PRO A 102 7.20 -2.86 -7.36
N ASN A 103 7.82 -1.73 -7.73
CA ASN A 103 9.21 -1.41 -7.39
C ASN A 103 9.42 -0.23 -6.41
N PRO A 104 8.38 0.52 -5.97
CA PRO A 104 8.33 1.25 -4.69
C PRO A 104 7.14 0.83 -3.79
N SER A 105 7.23 0.99 -2.47
CA SER A 105 6.17 0.55 -1.52
C SER A 105 5.31 1.66 -0.95
N ASN A 106 5.82 2.89 -0.88
CA ASN A 106 5.13 3.99 -0.25
C ASN A 106 5.02 5.17 -1.22
N MET A 107 3.92 5.89 -1.13
CA MET A 107 3.61 7.09 -1.91
C MET A 107 3.13 8.24 -1.02
N ALA A 108 3.08 8.05 0.30
CA ALA A 108 2.75 9.12 1.23
C ALA A 108 3.95 10.07 1.34
N MET A 109 3.94 11.13 0.51
CA MET A 109 4.95 12.20 0.40
C MET A 109 6.39 11.78 0.12
N GLU A 110 6.68 10.48 0.05
CA GLU A 110 7.96 9.92 -0.36
C GLU A 110 7.73 8.66 -1.21
N VAL A 111 8.53 8.48 -2.27
CA VAL A 111 8.58 7.24 -3.05
C VAL A 111 9.90 6.54 -2.76
N VAL A 112 9.83 5.34 -2.15
CA VAL A 112 11.02 4.56 -1.73
C VAL A 112 11.14 3.29 -2.55
N THR A 113 12.31 3.01 -3.12
CA THR A 113 12.56 1.81 -3.94
C THR A 113 12.62 0.51 -3.13
N LEU A 114 12.07 -0.58 -3.68
CA LEU A 114 11.95 -1.91 -3.05
C LEU A 114 12.96 -2.93 -3.55
N ARG A 115 13.56 -2.64 -4.70
CA ARG A 115 14.64 -3.38 -5.31
C ARG A 115 15.48 -2.40 -6.08
N ASP A 116 16.65 -2.86 -6.53
CA ASP A 116 17.40 -2.10 -7.52
C ASP A 116 16.53 -1.92 -8.77
N ILE A 117 16.49 -0.68 -9.29
CA ILE A 117 15.83 -0.30 -10.53
C ILE A 117 16.93 0.13 -11.50
N GLN A 118 17.01 -0.52 -12.66
CA GLN A 118 18.04 -0.19 -13.64
C GLN A 118 17.72 1.10 -14.39
N ALA A 119 18.73 1.78 -14.92
CA ALA A 119 18.52 2.91 -15.80
C ALA A 119 17.67 2.48 -17.02
N GLY A 120 16.65 3.27 -17.35
CA GLY A 120 15.68 2.96 -18.40
C GLY A 120 14.51 2.09 -17.96
N GLU A 121 14.53 1.51 -16.75
CA GLU A 121 13.39 0.76 -16.22
C GLU A 121 12.27 1.71 -15.76
N GLU A 122 11.01 1.28 -15.88
CA GLU A 122 9.87 2.05 -15.42
C GLU A 122 9.70 1.96 -13.89
N VAL A 123 9.48 3.10 -13.24
CA VAL A 123 9.05 3.17 -11.84
C VAL A 123 7.55 2.92 -11.76
N THR A 124 7.14 1.90 -10.99
CA THR A 124 5.75 1.38 -10.97
C THR A 124 5.25 0.99 -9.59
N TYR A 125 4.01 1.36 -9.23
CA TYR A 125 3.40 1.11 -7.90
C TYR A 125 2.17 0.18 -8.00
N SER A 126 1.74 -0.47 -6.91
CA SER A 126 0.51 -1.29 -6.93
C SER A 126 -0.71 -0.48 -6.50
N TYR A 127 -1.69 -0.29 -7.39
CA TYR A 127 -2.93 0.45 -7.09
C TYR A 127 -3.98 -0.43 -6.42
N VAL A 128 -3.70 -1.73 -6.32
CA VAL A 128 -4.62 -2.75 -5.84
C VAL A 128 -4.02 -3.49 -4.66
N PRO A 129 -4.85 -4.03 -3.75
CA PRO A 129 -4.39 -4.93 -2.71
C PRO A 129 -3.61 -6.09 -3.31
N LEU A 130 -2.47 -6.42 -2.71
CA LEU A 130 -1.51 -7.34 -3.28
C LEU A 130 -1.95 -8.81 -3.22
N GLY A 131 -2.99 -9.15 -2.46
CA GLY A 131 -3.57 -10.51 -2.39
C GLY A 131 -4.55 -10.88 -3.50
N TYR A 132 -4.90 -9.96 -4.40
CA TYR A 132 -5.95 -10.20 -5.40
C TYR A 132 -5.47 -11.11 -6.54
N THR A 133 -6.37 -11.94 -7.04
CA THR A 133 -6.21 -12.77 -8.25
C THR A 133 -6.12 -11.91 -9.52
N SER A 134 -5.68 -12.51 -10.62
CA SER A 134 -5.52 -11.81 -11.89
C SER A 134 -6.83 -11.20 -12.40
N GLU A 135 -7.97 -11.85 -12.16
CA GLU A 135 -9.29 -11.34 -12.50
C GLU A 135 -9.69 -10.16 -11.60
N GLU A 136 -9.56 -10.30 -10.28
CA GLU A 136 -9.87 -9.24 -9.32
C GLU A 136 -9.01 -7.99 -9.55
N ARG A 137 -7.70 -8.16 -9.79
CA ARG A 137 -6.80 -7.04 -10.12
C ARG A 137 -7.27 -6.33 -11.38
N GLN A 138 -7.66 -7.05 -12.42
CA GLN A 138 -8.17 -6.43 -13.65
C GLN A 138 -9.50 -5.71 -13.41
N ALA A 139 -10.42 -6.31 -12.66
CA ALA A 139 -11.71 -5.70 -12.36
C ALA A 139 -11.56 -4.35 -11.64
N VAL A 140 -10.69 -4.26 -10.63
CA VAL A 140 -10.42 -3.00 -9.92
C VAL A 140 -9.80 -1.96 -10.85
N LEU A 141 -8.82 -2.35 -11.68
CA LEU A 141 -8.13 -1.41 -12.56
C LEU A 141 -8.98 -0.96 -13.76
N GLN A 142 -9.99 -1.73 -14.16
CA GLN A 142 -10.97 -1.27 -15.14
C GLN A 142 -11.77 -0.05 -14.63
N ALA A 143 -11.99 0.07 -13.32
CA ALA A 143 -12.59 1.27 -12.75
C ALA A 143 -11.70 2.52 -12.93
N TRP A 144 -10.39 2.31 -13.13
CA TRP A 144 -9.42 3.36 -13.48
C TRP A 144 -9.31 3.59 -14.99
N GLY A 145 -10.12 2.90 -15.81
CA GLY A 145 -10.20 3.06 -17.26
C GLY A 145 -9.04 2.44 -18.04
N PHE A 146 -8.31 1.48 -17.47
CA PHE A 146 -7.26 0.76 -18.19
C PHE A 146 -7.22 -0.74 -17.85
N ARG A 147 -6.57 -1.51 -18.73
CA ARG A 147 -6.26 -2.93 -18.51
C ARG A 147 -4.77 -3.08 -18.20
N CYS A 148 -4.42 -3.68 -17.06
CA CYS A 148 -3.01 -3.88 -16.72
C CYS A 148 -2.35 -4.87 -17.68
N ARG A 149 -1.15 -4.53 -18.15
CA ARG A 149 -0.32 -5.35 -19.06
C ARG A 149 1.09 -5.60 -18.52
N CYS A 150 1.31 -5.46 -17.21
CA CYS A 150 2.58 -5.83 -16.58
C CYS A 150 2.90 -7.31 -16.84
N ASP A 151 4.14 -7.71 -16.60
CA ASP A 151 4.63 -9.07 -16.86
C ASP A 151 3.71 -10.14 -16.26
N LEU A 152 3.20 -9.93 -15.05
CA LEU A 152 2.28 -10.87 -14.40
C LEU A 152 0.91 -10.95 -15.10
N CYS A 153 0.35 -9.83 -15.54
CA CYS A 153 -0.94 -9.80 -16.23
C CYS A 153 -0.86 -10.27 -17.69
N SER A 154 0.32 -10.11 -18.30
CA SER A 154 0.64 -10.54 -19.67
C SER A 154 1.20 -11.97 -19.74
N ALA A 155 1.51 -12.59 -18.60
CA ALA A 155 1.98 -13.97 -18.50
C ALA A 155 0.96 -14.99 -19.04
N SER A 156 1.44 -16.21 -19.28
CA SER A 156 0.59 -17.31 -19.74
C SER A 156 -0.54 -17.62 -18.75
N ARG A 157 -1.61 -18.25 -19.24
CA ARG A 157 -2.73 -18.68 -18.38
C ARG A 157 -2.25 -19.51 -17.18
N LYS A 158 -1.34 -20.46 -17.43
CA LYS A 158 -0.77 -21.34 -16.40
C LYS A 158 0.00 -20.55 -15.34
N GLU A 159 0.84 -19.60 -15.75
CA GLU A 159 1.61 -18.76 -14.80
C GLU A 159 0.69 -17.88 -13.95
N LYS A 160 -0.37 -17.34 -14.53
CA LYS A 160 -1.38 -16.58 -13.79
C LYS A 160 -2.12 -17.45 -12.79
N GLU A 161 -2.57 -18.65 -13.19
CA GLU A 161 -3.23 -19.60 -12.28
C GLU A 161 -2.34 -20.00 -11.10
N ILE A 162 -1.03 -20.17 -11.33
CA ILE A 162 -0.05 -20.42 -10.26
C ILE A 162 0.06 -19.21 -9.31
N SER A 163 0.21 -18.01 -9.85
CA SER A 163 0.29 -16.78 -9.03
C SER A 163 -1.00 -16.54 -8.24
N ASP A 164 -2.15 -16.74 -8.87
CA ASP A 164 -3.46 -16.58 -8.24
C ASP A 164 -3.63 -17.59 -7.10
N SER A 165 -3.24 -18.85 -7.30
CA SER A 165 -3.25 -19.87 -6.24
C SER A 165 -2.36 -19.48 -5.05
N ARG A 166 -1.17 -18.92 -5.32
CA ARG A 166 -0.25 -18.44 -4.28
C ARG A 166 -0.82 -17.26 -3.50
N ARG A 167 -1.41 -16.29 -4.19
CA ARG A 167 -2.00 -15.09 -3.57
C ARG A 167 -3.24 -15.43 -2.73
N VAL A 168 -4.09 -16.34 -3.23
CA VAL A 168 -5.22 -16.89 -2.47
C VAL A 168 -4.73 -17.63 -1.23
N ARG A 169 -3.69 -18.46 -1.36
CA ARG A 169 -3.10 -19.17 -0.22
C ARG A 169 -2.51 -18.21 0.81
N LEU A 170 -1.83 -17.17 0.36
CA LEU A 170 -1.25 -16.15 1.22
C LEU A 170 -2.33 -15.41 2.03
N LEU A 171 -3.45 -15.01 1.38
CA LEU A 171 -4.61 -14.43 2.06
C LEU A 171 -5.26 -15.38 3.06
N TYR A 172 -5.39 -16.66 2.72
CA TYR A 172 -5.90 -17.67 3.64
C TYR A 172 -5.01 -17.76 4.90
N ILE A 173 -3.69 -17.85 4.73
CA ILE A 173 -2.75 -17.90 5.85
C ILE A 173 -2.90 -16.66 6.74
N HIS A 174 -2.96 -15.47 6.14
CA HIS A 174 -3.16 -14.23 6.88
C HIS A 174 -4.44 -14.26 7.73
N HIS A 175 -5.56 -14.70 7.15
CA HIS A 175 -6.82 -14.82 7.89
C HIS A 175 -6.73 -15.85 9.03
N THR A 176 -6.12 -17.01 8.78
CA THR A 176 -5.94 -18.05 9.80
C THR A 176 -5.08 -17.57 10.97
N LEU A 177 -3.99 -16.86 10.70
CA LEU A 177 -3.10 -16.34 11.74
C LEU A 177 -3.72 -15.20 12.56
N ARG A 178 -4.72 -14.49 12.04
CA ARG A 178 -5.49 -13.51 12.82
C ARG A 178 -6.47 -14.17 13.81
N GLN A 179 -6.63 -15.48 13.74
CA GLN A 179 -7.49 -16.29 14.62
C GLN A 179 -6.67 -17.46 15.20
N ALA A 180 -5.45 -17.16 15.66
CA ALA A 180 -4.47 -18.18 16.01
C ALA A 180 -4.67 -18.82 17.40
N SER A 181 -5.64 -18.37 18.19
CA SER A 181 -5.85 -18.83 19.58
C SER A 181 -6.04 -20.34 19.73
N GLU A 182 -6.52 -21.03 18.69
CA GLU A 182 -6.70 -22.48 18.67
C GLU A 182 -5.52 -23.25 18.04
N LEU A 183 -4.51 -22.55 17.54
CA LEU A 183 -3.33 -23.14 16.91
C LEU A 183 -2.22 -23.38 17.94
N ASN A 184 -1.31 -24.29 17.63
CA ASN A 184 -0.07 -24.45 18.39
C ASN A 184 1.11 -23.76 17.70
N SER A 185 2.19 -23.50 18.46
CA SER A 185 3.38 -22.80 17.96
C SER A 185 3.99 -23.45 16.72
N ARG A 186 4.01 -24.79 16.64
CA ARG A 186 4.48 -25.52 15.45
C ARG A 186 3.65 -25.16 14.22
N ARG A 187 2.32 -25.18 14.33
CA ARG A 187 1.43 -24.89 13.21
C ARG A 187 1.55 -23.44 12.76
N ILE A 188 1.68 -22.51 13.69
CA ILE A 188 1.95 -21.10 13.38
C ILE A 188 3.28 -20.98 12.62
N GLY A 189 4.34 -21.64 13.08
CA GLY A 189 5.65 -21.63 12.42
C GLY A 189 5.64 -22.17 10.98
N GLU A 190 4.86 -23.23 10.72
CA GLU A 190 4.65 -23.77 9.37
C GLU A 190 3.97 -22.73 8.45
N LEU A 191 2.90 -22.10 8.94
CA LEU A 191 2.14 -21.08 8.19
C LEU A 191 2.97 -19.82 7.94
N VAL A 192 3.75 -19.36 8.92
CA VAL A 192 4.66 -18.23 8.80
C VAL A 192 5.74 -18.50 7.75
N SER A 193 6.34 -19.69 7.78
CA SER A 193 7.37 -20.08 6.81
C SER A 193 6.81 -20.13 5.38
N GLU A 194 5.60 -20.68 5.23
CA GLU A 194 4.89 -20.71 3.96
C GLU A 194 4.55 -19.31 3.46
N ALA A 195 4.04 -18.42 4.32
CA ALA A 195 3.73 -17.04 3.95
C ALA A 195 4.96 -16.26 3.49
N LEU A 196 6.10 -16.39 4.19
CA LEU A 196 7.36 -15.75 3.79
C LEU A 196 7.85 -16.24 2.42
N TRP A 197 7.75 -17.54 2.16
CA TRP A 197 8.09 -18.11 0.86
C TRP A 197 7.16 -17.59 -0.25
N LEU A 198 5.85 -17.56 -0.02
CA LEU A 198 4.86 -17.04 -0.98
C LEU A 198 5.10 -15.56 -1.30
N ILE A 199 5.38 -14.74 -0.28
CA ILE A 199 5.71 -13.32 -0.45
C ILE A 199 6.93 -13.14 -1.34
N ASP A 200 7.97 -13.94 -1.15
CA ASP A 200 9.18 -13.90 -1.96
C ASP A 200 8.89 -14.29 -3.42
N GLN A 201 8.19 -15.40 -3.63
CA GLN A 201 7.83 -15.89 -4.97
C GLN A 201 6.96 -14.90 -5.76
N GLU A 202 6.12 -14.13 -5.07
CA GLU A 202 5.26 -13.13 -5.69
C GLU A 202 5.86 -11.73 -5.74
N GLN A 203 7.06 -11.53 -5.19
CA GLN A 203 7.74 -10.23 -5.05
C GLN A 203 6.88 -9.20 -4.31
N LEU A 204 6.30 -9.62 -3.19
CA LEU A 204 5.36 -8.84 -2.38
C LEU A 204 5.98 -8.39 -1.05
N HIS A 205 7.30 -8.24 -0.97
CA HIS A 205 8.04 -7.87 0.25
C HIS A 205 7.49 -6.64 1.01
N PRO A 206 6.85 -5.62 0.38
CA PRO A 206 6.17 -4.56 1.13
C PRO A 206 5.09 -5.05 2.09
N GLN A 207 4.41 -6.17 1.78
CA GLN A 207 3.41 -6.75 2.66
C GLN A 207 4.01 -7.29 3.96
N LEU A 208 5.33 -7.48 4.05
CA LEU A 208 5.97 -7.97 5.27
C LEU A 208 5.65 -7.08 6.48
N VAL A 209 5.40 -5.79 6.25
CA VAL A 209 4.96 -4.86 7.29
C VAL A 209 3.68 -5.35 7.98
N GLU A 210 2.64 -5.67 7.20
CA GLU A 210 1.36 -6.17 7.70
C GLU A 210 1.46 -7.62 8.21
N TYR A 211 2.24 -8.46 7.52
CA TYR A 211 2.37 -9.87 7.88
C TYR A 211 3.17 -10.08 9.16
N TYR A 212 4.25 -9.32 9.39
CA TYR A 212 4.99 -9.43 10.65
C TYR A 212 4.15 -8.97 11.85
N GLU A 213 3.29 -7.96 11.70
CA GLU A 213 2.32 -7.63 12.75
C GLU A 213 1.39 -8.82 13.02
N THR A 214 0.84 -9.43 11.96
CA THR A 214 -0.04 -10.60 12.09
C THR A 214 0.68 -11.78 12.75
N PHE A 215 1.94 -12.04 12.41
CA PHE A 215 2.74 -13.11 13.04
C PHE A 215 3.00 -12.82 14.51
N THR A 216 3.30 -11.55 14.84
CA THR A 216 3.48 -11.11 16.23
C THR A 216 2.25 -11.41 17.06
N ARG A 217 1.07 -11.01 16.58
CA ARG A 217 -0.21 -11.26 17.26
C ARG A 217 -0.52 -12.75 17.38
N ALA A 218 -0.29 -13.52 16.32
CA ALA A 218 -0.55 -14.96 16.33
C ALA A 218 0.23 -15.70 17.42
N TYR A 219 1.51 -15.39 17.59
CA TYR A 219 2.33 -15.99 18.65
C TYR A 219 1.97 -15.45 20.04
N LEU A 220 1.62 -14.16 20.14
CA LEU A 220 1.15 -13.56 21.39
C LEU A 220 -0.15 -14.20 21.89
N ASP A 221 -1.08 -14.53 20.99
CA ASP A 221 -2.36 -15.16 21.33
C ASP A 221 -2.23 -16.56 21.95
N ILE A 222 -1.09 -17.23 21.74
CA ILE A 222 -0.82 -18.57 22.25
C ILE A 222 0.25 -18.59 23.36
N GLY A 223 0.66 -17.42 23.86
CA GLY A 223 1.67 -17.30 24.93
C GLY A 223 3.12 -17.54 24.48
N ASP A 224 3.41 -17.63 23.18
CA ASP A 224 4.78 -17.80 22.68
C ASP A 224 5.48 -16.44 22.58
N PHE A 225 5.86 -15.89 23.73
CA PHE A 225 6.41 -14.53 23.82
C PHE A 225 7.76 -14.36 23.12
N ASP A 226 8.58 -15.41 23.05
CA ASP A 226 9.88 -15.37 22.38
C ASP A 226 9.69 -15.13 20.87
N MET A 227 8.78 -15.89 20.25
CA MET A 227 8.47 -15.70 18.84
C MET A 227 7.68 -14.42 18.57
N ALA A 228 6.76 -14.05 19.47
CA ALA A 228 6.05 -12.77 19.38
C ALA A 228 7.05 -11.59 19.41
N TRP A 229 7.99 -11.58 20.35
CA TRP A 229 9.03 -10.56 20.45
C TRP A 229 9.92 -10.52 19.21
N ARG A 230 10.31 -11.68 18.69
CA ARG A 230 11.10 -11.77 17.46
C ARG A 230 10.41 -11.09 16.29
N PHE A 231 9.13 -11.38 16.06
CA PHE A 231 8.39 -10.77 14.96
C PHE A 231 8.06 -9.30 15.21
N ALA A 232 7.78 -8.89 16.46
CA ALA A 232 7.57 -7.48 16.79
C ALA A 232 8.78 -6.61 16.40
N ASN A 233 9.99 -7.10 16.64
CA ASN A 233 11.23 -6.42 16.24
C ASN A 233 11.42 -6.37 14.72
N LEU A 234 10.95 -7.39 13.98
CA LEU A 234 10.99 -7.37 12.53
C LEU A 234 9.96 -6.38 11.97
N THR A 235 8.75 -6.33 12.55
CA THR A 235 7.70 -5.38 12.20
C THR A 235 8.18 -3.94 12.33
N ASP A 236 8.84 -3.59 13.43
CA ASP A 236 9.45 -2.26 13.66
C ASP A 236 10.47 -1.91 12.59
N LYS A 237 11.42 -2.82 12.35
CA LYS A 237 12.43 -2.63 11.32
C LYS A 237 11.78 -2.43 9.96
N THR A 238 10.74 -3.18 9.63
CA THR A 238 10.02 -3.01 8.36
C THR A 238 9.18 -1.74 8.30
N TRP A 239 8.57 -1.28 9.40
CA TRP A 239 7.82 -0.02 9.43
C TRP A 239 8.73 1.18 9.28
N MET A 240 9.84 1.24 10.03
CA MET A 240 10.85 2.29 9.85
C MET A 240 11.37 2.32 8.41
N PHE A 241 11.43 1.15 7.77
CA PHE A 241 12.03 0.97 6.47
C PHE A 241 11.10 1.22 5.27
N TYR A 242 9.83 0.86 5.37
CA TYR A 242 8.84 1.04 4.30
C TYR A 242 7.87 2.22 4.57
N GLY A 243 7.63 2.55 5.85
CA GLY A 243 6.73 3.63 6.27
C GLY A 243 7.42 4.95 6.62
N GLY A 244 8.74 4.95 6.83
CA GLY A 244 9.50 6.11 7.29
C GLY A 244 9.56 6.22 8.82
N GLU A 245 10.46 7.07 9.35
CA GLU A 245 10.75 7.18 10.79
C GLU A 245 9.60 7.75 11.63
N GLU A 246 8.62 8.42 11.01
CA GLU A 246 7.47 9.04 11.70
C GLU A 246 6.13 8.37 11.33
N HIS A 247 6.15 7.11 10.88
CA HIS A 247 4.92 6.42 10.48
C HIS A 247 3.97 6.24 11.69
N GLU A 248 2.68 6.57 11.52
CA GLU A 248 1.64 6.54 12.56
C GLU A 248 1.52 5.19 13.29
N ASN A 249 1.82 4.09 12.58
CA ASN A 249 1.80 2.74 13.13
C ASN A 249 2.97 2.42 14.10
N LEU A 250 4.02 3.24 14.17
CA LEU A 250 5.12 3.02 15.12
C LEU A 250 4.65 3.13 16.58
N GLU A 251 3.66 3.95 16.87
CA GLU A 251 3.07 4.06 18.20
C GLU A 251 2.24 2.82 18.56
N GLY A 252 1.48 2.28 17.60
CA GLY A 252 0.78 1.00 17.75
C GLY A 252 1.74 -0.16 18.03
N MET A 253 2.91 -0.15 17.38
CA MET A 253 3.94 -1.16 17.60
C MET A 253 4.62 -1.08 18.95
N LYS A 254 4.84 0.13 19.49
CA LYS A 254 5.33 0.30 20.88
C LYS A 254 4.36 -0.33 21.87
N LYS A 255 3.06 -0.03 21.75
CA LYS A 255 2.01 -0.62 22.58
C LYS A 255 1.98 -2.16 22.48
N LEU A 256 2.15 -2.69 21.26
CA LEU A 256 2.22 -4.14 21.06
C LEU A 256 3.40 -4.78 21.79
N ARG A 257 4.57 -4.13 21.82
CA ARG A 257 5.72 -4.62 22.61
C ARG A 257 5.50 -4.51 24.11
N GLU A 258 4.91 -3.42 24.57
CA GLU A 258 4.55 -3.26 25.98
C GLU A 258 3.58 -4.37 26.42
N ASP A 259 2.60 -4.71 25.59
CA ASP A 259 1.67 -5.82 25.83
C ASP A 259 2.40 -7.18 25.93
N ILE A 260 3.34 -7.46 25.01
CA ILE A 260 4.18 -8.68 25.08
C ILE A 260 4.94 -8.73 26.41
N LEU A 261 5.58 -7.64 26.83
CA LEU A 261 6.36 -7.60 28.07
C LEU A 261 5.48 -7.77 29.32
N GLN A 262 4.33 -7.11 29.36
CA GLN A 262 3.41 -7.20 30.49
C GLN A 262 2.86 -8.62 30.65
N ARG A 263 2.40 -9.25 29.56
CA ARG A 263 1.90 -10.63 29.62
C ARG A 263 2.97 -11.65 29.99
N ALA A 264 4.18 -11.49 29.45
CA ALA A 264 5.32 -12.35 29.78
C ALA A 264 5.77 -12.23 31.25
N LEU A 265 5.53 -11.09 31.90
CA LEU A 265 5.81 -10.91 33.33
C LEU A 265 4.75 -11.59 34.19
N VAL A 266 3.47 -11.43 33.85
CA VAL A 266 2.36 -12.06 34.58
C VAL A 266 2.46 -13.59 34.54
N GLU A 267 2.76 -14.19 33.39
CA GLU A 267 2.89 -15.64 33.27
C GLU A 267 4.08 -16.20 34.07
N ARG A 268 5.14 -15.41 34.27
CA ARG A 268 6.27 -15.80 35.13
C ARG A 268 5.99 -15.69 36.63
N ASP A 269 5.02 -14.87 37.03
CA ASP A 269 4.61 -14.72 38.42
C ASP A 269 3.56 -15.78 38.82
N ASP A 270 2.93 -16.44 37.83
CA ASP A 270 1.93 -17.51 38.01
C ASP A 270 2.52 -18.95 37.98
N ASP A 271 3.79 -19.11 37.58
CA ASP A 271 4.57 -20.37 37.54
C ASP A 271 5.44 -20.59 38.80
#